data_AF-A0A6A4RVP5-F1
#
_entry.id   AF-A0A6A4RVP5-F1
#
_cell.length_a   1.000
_cell.length_b   1.000
_cell.length_c   1.000
_cell.angle_alpha   90.00
_cell.angle_beta   90.00
_cell.angle_gamma   90.00
#
_symmetry.space_group_name_H-M   'P 1'
#
loop_
_entity.id
_entity.type
_entity.pdbx_description
1 polymer ?
#
loop_
_entity_poly.entity_id
_entity_poly.type
_entity_poly.pdbx_seq_one_letter_code
_entity_poly.pdbx_strand_id
1 'polypeptide(L)'
;MAHVQWRNQKMKVNLAAQLFSSSVADDLEYCEQELKYSQFRGCAATAQFLRKIDTAFDVLNSRTTLGKGQKAPIKQGTKYRAKGFLDGAESLL
;
A
#
# COMPACT_ATOMS: atom_id res chain seq x y z
N MET A 1 -11.29 -14.32 5.51
CA MET A 1 -12.57 -13.59 5.72
C MET A 1 -12.43 -12.32 6.56
N ALA A 2 -11.65 -12.30 7.65
CA ALA A 2 -11.56 -11.14 8.57
C ALA A 2 -11.14 -9.80 7.91
N HIS A 3 -10.35 -9.83 6.83
CA HIS A 3 -9.96 -8.63 6.08
C HIS A 3 -11.12 -7.93 5.36
N VAL A 4 -12.12 -8.70 4.91
CA VAL A 4 -13.29 -8.18 4.20
C VAL A 4 -14.46 -7.96 5.17
N GLN A 5 -14.69 -8.92 6.07
CA GLN A 5 -15.72 -8.87 7.10
C GLN A 5 -15.15 -8.33 8.42
N TRP A 6 -14.53 -7.15 8.37
CA TRP A 6 -13.71 -6.61 9.46
C TRP A 6 -14.48 -5.95 10.60
N ARG A 7 -15.82 -5.83 10.52
CA ARG A 7 -16.64 -4.99 11.42
C ARG A 7 -16.37 -5.19 12.92
N ASN A 8 -16.27 -6.43 13.37
CA ASN A 8 -16.01 -6.78 14.77
C ASN A 8 -14.52 -6.63 15.17
N GLN A 9 -13.64 -6.36 14.20
CA GLN A 9 -12.20 -6.24 14.36
C GLN A 9 -11.68 -4.90 13.81
N LYS A 10 -12.54 -3.88 13.72
CA LYS A 10 -12.23 -2.58 13.10
C LYS A 10 -11.00 -1.85 13.66
N MET A 11 -10.63 -2.14 14.91
CA MET A 11 -9.43 -1.56 15.55
C MET A 11 -8.14 -2.30 15.23
N LYS A 12 -8.20 -3.46 14.55
CA LYS A 12 -7.03 -4.26 14.20
C LYS A 12 -6.35 -3.67 12.95
N VAL A 13 -5.44 -2.73 13.19
CA VAL A 13 -4.68 -2.04 12.12
C VAL A 13 -3.92 -3.02 11.22
N ASN A 14 -3.46 -4.16 11.76
CA ASN A 14 -2.77 -5.18 10.95
C ASN A 14 -3.67 -5.76 9.84
N LEU A 15 -4.99 -5.88 10.06
CA LEU A 15 -5.91 -6.35 9.03
C LEU A 15 -6.00 -5.35 7.87
N ALA A 16 -6.02 -4.06 8.18
CA ALA A 16 -6.03 -3.00 7.18
C ALA A 16 -4.69 -2.95 6.42
N ALA A 17 -3.56 -2.95 7.15
CA ALA A 17 -2.23 -2.92 6.54
C ALA A 17 -1.98 -4.11 5.59
N GLN A 18 -2.45 -5.31 5.95
CA GLN A 18 -2.35 -6.50 5.09
C GLN A 18 -3.28 -6.42 3.87
N LEU A 19 -4.46 -5.80 4.00
CA LEU A 19 -5.37 -5.61 2.87
C LEU A 19 -4.81 -4.61 1.85
N PHE A 20 -4.11 -3.59 2.33
CA PHE A 20 -3.56 -2.52 1.50
C PHE A 20 -2.12 -2.77 0.99
N SER A 21 -1.55 -3.96 1.17
CA SER A 21 -0.15 -4.20 0.83
C SER A 21 0.11 -4.26 -0.68
N SER A 22 1.32 -3.92 -1.10
CA SER A 22 1.74 -4.04 -2.50
C SER A 22 1.66 -5.49 -3.02
N SER A 23 1.82 -6.49 -2.16
CA SER A 23 1.66 -7.90 -2.55
C SER A 23 0.24 -8.22 -3.03
N VAL A 24 -0.79 -7.61 -2.44
CA VAL A 24 -2.17 -7.79 -2.92
C VAL A 24 -2.34 -7.16 -4.30
N ALA A 25 -1.67 -6.03 -4.56
CA ALA A 25 -1.67 -5.42 -5.89
C ALA A 25 -1.01 -6.33 -6.95
N ASP A 26 0.12 -6.95 -6.59
CA ASP A 26 0.82 -7.90 -7.45
C ASP A 26 -0.06 -9.13 -7.75
N ASP A 27 -0.75 -9.68 -6.75
CA ASP A 27 -1.68 -10.81 -6.91
C ASP A 27 -2.86 -10.45 -7.82
N LEU A 28 -3.43 -9.24 -7.69
CA LEU A 28 -4.52 -8.77 -8.56
C LEU A 28 -4.07 -8.72 -10.02
N GLU A 29 -2.93 -8.08 -10.29
CA GLU A 29 -2.38 -7.96 -11.64
C GLU A 29 -1.98 -9.32 -12.20
N TYR A 30 -1.42 -10.22 -11.39
CA TYR A 30 -1.11 -11.59 -11.80
C TYR A 30 -2.38 -12.35 -12.22
N CYS A 31 -3.45 -12.23 -11.45
CA CYS A 31 -4.73 -12.86 -11.78
C CYS A 31 -5.34 -12.32 -13.09
N GLU A 32 -5.24 -11.00 -13.33
CA GLU A 32 -5.73 -10.39 -14.56
C GLU A 32 -4.83 -10.71 -15.78
N GLN A 33 -3.51 -10.54 -15.62
CA GLN A 33 -2.56 -10.49 -16.73
C GLN A 33 -1.95 -11.85 -17.04
N GLU A 34 -1.67 -12.69 -16.05
CA GLU A 34 -1.05 -14.00 -16.28
C GLU A 34 -2.11 -15.10 -16.34
N LEU A 35 -3.02 -15.14 -15.37
CA LEU A 35 -4.07 -16.17 -15.31
C LEU A 35 -5.29 -15.85 -16.18
N LYS A 36 -5.40 -14.61 -16.67
CA LYS A 36 -6.50 -14.13 -17.54
C LYS A 36 -7.90 -14.37 -16.97
N TYR A 37 -8.04 -14.30 -15.64
CA TYR A 37 -9.33 -14.46 -14.98
C TYR A 37 -10.25 -13.26 -15.24
N SER A 38 -11.42 -13.52 -15.81
CA SER A 38 -12.38 -12.47 -16.18
C SER A 38 -12.88 -11.67 -14.98
N GLN A 39 -12.90 -12.29 -13.79
CA GLN A 39 -13.28 -11.68 -12.53
C GLN A 39 -12.34 -10.54 -12.09
N PHE A 40 -11.11 -10.51 -12.58
CA PHE A 40 -10.09 -9.51 -12.23
C PHE A 40 -9.87 -8.47 -13.34
N ARG A 41 -10.68 -8.49 -14.41
CA ARG A 41 -10.56 -7.51 -15.49
C ARG A 41 -10.76 -6.08 -14.97
N GLY A 42 -9.85 -5.19 -15.32
CA GLY A 42 -9.87 -3.79 -14.90
C GLY A 42 -9.32 -3.55 -13.49
N CYS A 43 -8.62 -4.53 -12.88
CA CYS A 43 -8.10 -4.38 -11.53
C CYS A 43 -6.93 -3.38 -11.42
N ALA A 44 -6.34 -2.96 -12.54
CA ALA A 44 -5.18 -2.05 -12.59
C ALA A 44 -5.34 -0.77 -11.75
N ALA A 45 -6.52 -0.13 -11.76
CA ALA A 45 -6.76 1.07 -10.94
C ALA A 45 -6.70 0.76 -9.44
N THR A 46 -7.27 -0.38 -9.02
CA THR A 46 -7.21 -0.86 -7.64
C THR A 46 -5.77 -1.19 -7.26
N ALA A 47 -5.03 -1.93 -8.10
CA ALA A 47 -3.64 -2.27 -7.84
C ALA A 47 -2.77 -1.01 -7.66
N GLN A 48 -2.96 0.01 -8.51
CA GLN A 48 -2.27 1.29 -8.37
C GLN A 48 -2.61 2.01 -7.06
N PHE A 49 -3.89 2.01 -6.67
CA PHE A 49 -4.33 2.57 -5.40
C PHE A 49 -3.66 1.87 -4.20
N LEU A 50 -3.67 0.54 -4.17
CA LEU A 50 -3.03 -0.27 -3.11
C LEU A 50 -1.54 0.09 -2.96
N ARG A 51 -0.78 0.11 -4.06
CA ARG A 51 0.66 0.44 -4.01
C ARG A 51 0.96 1.84 -3.49
N LYS A 52 0.11 2.83 -3.84
CA LYS A 52 0.27 4.20 -3.35
C LYS A 52 -0.01 4.32 -1.86
N ILE A 53 -1.06 3.65 -1.37
CA ILE A 53 -1.36 3.61 0.08
C ILE A 53 -0.28 2.85 0.85
N ASP A 54 0.17 1.70 0.38
CA ASP A 54 1.25 0.91 1.01
C ASP A 54 2.54 1.73 1.11
N THR A 55 2.91 2.40 0.01
CA THR A 55 4.08 3.29 -0.02
C THR A 55 3.97 4.42 1.00
N ALA A 56 2.81 5.08 1.07
CA ALA A 56 2.57 6.14 2.06
C ALA A 56 2.64 5.60 3.49
N PHE A 57 2.07 4.42 3.75
CA PHE A 57 2.12 3.75 5.03
C PHE A 57 3.57 3.42 5.44
N ASP A 58 4.36 2.84 4.54
CA ASP A 58 5.77 2.49 4.80
C ASP A 58 6.64 3.72 5.10
N VAL A 59 6.41 4.84 4.38
CA VAL A 59 7.08 6.13 4.63
C VAL A 59 6.77 6.70 6.00
N LEU A 60 5.51 6.60 6.43
CA LEU A 60 5.05 7.15 7.72
C LEU A 60 5.30 6.20 8.90
N ASN A 61 5.55 4.92 8.65
CA ASN A 61 5.72 3.87 9.68
C ASN A 61 7.17 3.35 9.74
N SER A 62 8.15 4.24 9.65
CA SER A 62 9.56 3.86 9.87
C SER A 62 9.80 3.41 11.31
N ARG A 63 10.47 2.28 11.50
CA ARG A 63 10.68 1.66 12.83
C ARG A 63 12.13 1.56 13.27
N THR A 64 13.07 1.90 12.40
CA THR A 64 14.50 1.76 12.68
C THR A 64 15.30 2.89 12.05
N THR A 65 16.29 3.39 12.78
CA THR A 65 17.20 4.43 12.31
C THR A 65 18.07 3.98 11.12
N LEU A 66 18.20 2.66 10.94
CA LEU A 66 18.92 2.01 9.85
C LEU A 66 18.01 1.56 8.69
N GLY A 67 16.73 1.93 8.73
CA GLY A 67 15.77 1.64 7.66
C GLY A 67 16.26 2.19 6.31
N LYS A 68 15.92 1.49 5.23
CA LYS A 68 16.31 1.86 3.86
C LYS A 68 15.09 2.12 2.99
N GLY A 69 15.29 2.87 1.91
CA GLY A 69 14.23 3.15 0.94
C GLY A 69 13.04 3.87 1.57
N GLN A 70 11.83 3.42 1.24
CA GLN A 70 10.57 3.96 1.76
C GLN A 70 10.43 3.77 3.29
N LYS A 71 11.07 2.75 3.87
CA LYS A 71 11.04 2.48 5.32
C LYS A 71 12.11 3.24 6.10
N ALA A 72 12.91 4.06 5.44
CA ALA A 72 13.95 4.86 6.07
C ALA A 72 13.34 5.99 6.92
N PRO A 73 14.00 6.41 8.02
CA PRO A 73 13.56 7.55 8.80
C PRO A 73 13.51 8.83 7.96
N ILE A 74 12.47 9.63 8.17
CA ILE A 74 12.37 10.97 7.59
C ILE A 74 13.35 11.88 8.33
N LYS A 75 14.37 12.37 7.63
CA LYS A 75 15.37 13.32 8.13
C LYS A 75 15.23 14.63 7.37
N GLN A 76 15.77 15.72 7.92
CA GLN A 76 15.71 17.03 7.26
C GLN A 76 16.24 17.00 5.82
N GLY A 77 17.32 16.25 5.57
CA GLY A 77 17.91 16.07 4.24
C GLY A 77 17.21 15.05 3.34
N THR A 78 16.21 14.32 3.80
CA THR A 78 15.48 13.30 3.02
C THR A 78 13.97 13.56 2.94
N LYS A 79 13.45 14.56 3.65
CA LYS A 79 12.01 14.87 3.72
C LYS A 79 11.33 15.12 2.38
N TYR A 80 12.07 15.62 1.37
CA TYR A 80 11.52 15.83 0.03
C TYR A 80 11.14 14.51 -0.66
N ARG A 81 11.85 13.41 -0.35
CA ARG A 81 11.53 12.07 -0.89
C ARG A 81 10.21 11.60 -0.31
N ALA A 82 10.07 11.70 1.02
CA ALA A 82 8.82 11.39 1.71
C ALA A 82 7.66 12.22 1.16
N LYS A 83 7.87 13.54 0.99
CA LYS A 83 6.88 14.43 0.40
C LYS A 83 6.43 13.97 -0.98
N GLY A 84 7.34 13.63 -1.89
CA GLY A 84 6.98 13.16 -3.23
C GLY A 84 6.10 11.90 -3.23
N PHE A 85 6.35 10.97 -2.29
CA PHE A 85 5.47 9.80 -2.13
C PHE A 85 4.10 10.16 -1.57
N LEU A 86 4.05 11.08 -0.61
CA LEU A 86 2.80 11.51 0.04
C LEU A 86 1.92 12.36 -0.88
N ASP A 87 2.50 13.30 -1.64
CA ASP A 87 1.77 14.10 -2.65
C ASP A 87 1.08 13.19 -3.67
N GLY A 88 1.75 12.09 -4.05
CA GLY A 88 1.19 11.09 -4.97
C GLY A 88 0.07 10.23 -4.37
N ALA A 89 0.01 10.09 -3.03
CA ALA A 89 -1.08 9.43 -2.34
C ALA A 89 -2.25 10.39 -2.07
N GLU A 90 -1.96 11.66 -1.76
CA GLU A 90 -2.96 12.71 -1.59
C GLU A 90 -3.76 12.94 -2.88
N SER A 91 -3.12 12.86 -4.05
CA SER A 91 -3.81 13.00 -5.34
C SER A 91 -4.86 11.90 -5.65
N LEU A 92 -4.98 10.88 -4.80
CA LEU A 92 -5.96 9.80 -4.94
C LEU A 92 -7.19 9.99 -4.03
N LEU A 93 -7.13 10.91 -3.08
CA LEU A 93 -8.17 11.19 -2.09
C LEU A 93 -9.01 12.40 -2.52
#